data_AF-A0A8J9RCP9-F1
#
_entry.id   AF-A0A8J9RCP9-F1
#
_cell.length_a   1.000
_cell.length_b   1.000
_cell.length_c   1.000
_cell.angle_alpha   90.00
_cell.angle_beta   90.00
_cell.angle_gamma   90.00
#
_symmetry.space_group_name_H-M   'P 1'
#
loop_
_entity.id
_entity.type
_entity.pdbx_description
1 polymer ?
#
loop_
_entity_poly.entity_id
_entity_poly.type
_entity_poly.pdbx_seq_one_letter_code
_entity_poly.pdbx_strand_id
1 'polypeptide(L)'
;MVRSTENRNSLLQLTKRVQIANNDREAIDTGDDSAAPEDHHHAPEESVITQVNTRDDKSPAVLQYSDTDATERNLSWKERLRALLCCFVPDANEQYYRSNEAEAAIIRPPQPPTPLAYRGEPVIGPLQEQDRGKKTLVLDLDETLVHSSFKPIPNPDYIIPVEIEGKIVDVYVLKRPWLDHFMGAIAGRFEVVVFTASLSKYADPLLDLMDKAKVVRWRLFREACCPYEGNYVKDLTCLGRPLPDSIIVDNSPHSYVFQPDNALPIGTFIDDPNDRELLDILPVLMAVEKVDDVRVQLGTLVAQLNHNQLQRRSVYGAV
;
A
#
# COMPACT_ATOMS: atom_id res chain seq x y z
N MET A 1 8.26 41.72 18.48
CA MET A 1 9.73 41.53 18.58
C MET A 1 9.98 40.54 19.70
N VAL A 2 10.93 39.61 19.49
CA VAL A 2 11.28 38.41 20.30
C VAL A 2 10.44 37.16 19.99
N ARG A 3 11.07 36.26 19.20
CA ARG A 3 11.02 34.77 19.24
C ARG A 3 11.51 34.23 17.88
N SER A 4 12.83 34.18 17.66
CA SER A 4 13.42 33.47 16.49
C SER A 4 14.93 33.24 16.65
N THR A 5 15.35 32.46 17.64
CA THR A 5 16.77 32.08 17.76
C THR A 5 17.06 30.66 18.24
N GLU A 6 16.08 29.86 18.67
CA GLU A 6 16.40 28.52 19.22
C GLU A 6 16.39 27.35 18.23
N ASN A 7 15.93 27.53 16.99
CA ASN A 7 15.83 26.40 16.04
C ASN A 7 16.94 26.30 14.98
N ARG A 8 18.00 27.12 15.09
CA ARG A 8 19.13 27.11 14.14
C ARG A 8 20.36 26.30 14.59
N ASN A 9 20.46 25.97 15.89
CA ASN A 9 21.62 25.27 16.43
C ASN A 9 21.53 23.74 16.36
N SER A 10 20.33 23.17 16.13
CA SER A 10 20.16 21.70 15.99
C SER A 10 20.52 21.20 14.57
N LEU A 11 20.21 21.98 13.52
CA LEU A 11 20.52 21.65 12.12
C LEU A 11 22.02 21.76 11.76
N LEU A 12 22.79 22.56 12.49
CA LEU A 12 24.26 22.67 12.30
C LEU A 12 25.05 21.54 12.97
N GLN A 13 24.45 20.74 13.85
CA GLN A 13 25.12 19.58 14.47
C GLN A 13 24.93 18.27 13.69
N LEU A 14 23.85 18.12 12.91
CA LEU A 14 23.66 16.95 12.05
C LEU A 14 24.52 17.01 10.77
N THR A 15 24.80 18.19 10.24
CA THR A 15 25.61 18.37 9.01
C THR A 15 27.11 18.16 9.23
N LYS A 16 27.60 18.22 10.47
CA LYS A 16 29.01 17.95 10.80
C LYS A 16 29.37 16.47 11.02
N ARG A 17 28.39 15.56 11.08
CA ARG A 17 28.66 14.11 11.23
C ARG A 17 28.73 13.35 9.91
N VAL A 18 28.28 13.94 8.81
CA VAL A 18 28.32 13.30 7.47
C VAL A 18 29.63 13.60 6.72
N GLN A 19 30.41 14.59 7.16
CA GLN A 19 31.60 15.06 6.43
C GLN A 19 32.95 14.57 6.99
N ILE A 20 32.93 13.74 8.04
CA ILE A 20 34.15 13.17 8.66
C ILE A 20 34.41 11.72 8.20
N ALA A 21 33.50 11.09 7.44
CA ALA A 21 33.65 9.70 7.00
C ALA A 21 34.26 9.51 5.60
N ASN A 22 34.53 10.58 4.84
CA ASN A 22 34.90 10.50 3.41
C ASN A 22 36.31 11.05 3.08
N ASN A 23 37.22 11.15 4.03
CA ASN A 23 38.60 11.55 3.75
C ASN A 23 39.58 10.71 4.57
N ASP A 24 40.03 9.60 4.00
CA ASP A 24 41.32 8.91 4.20
C ASP A 24 41.16 7.48 3.61
N ARG A 25 41.93 6.90 2.70
CA ARG A 25 43.18 7.20 1.99
C ARG A 25 43.28 6.19 0.83
N GLU A 26 43.65 6.65 -0.37
CA GLU A 26 44.37 5.83 -1.35
C GLU A 26 45.86 5.85 -0.99
N ALA A 27 46.52 4.69 -0.99
CA ALA A 27 47.95 4.54 -1.26
C ALA A 27 48.28 3.08 -1.62
N ILE A 28 49.04 2.95 -2.71
CA ILE A 28 49.54 1.74 -3.39
C ILE A 28 50.80 1.23 -2.70
N ASP A 29 50.98 -0.10 -2.53
CA ASP A 29 52.26 -0.80 -2.80
C ASP A 29 52.11 -2.33 -2.90
N THR A 30 53.06 -2.90 -3.64
CA THR A 30 53.32 -4.21 -4.26
C THR A 30 53.46 -5.46 -3.37
N GLY A 31 53.29 -6.65 -3.98
CA GLY A 31 53.77 -7.93 -3.45
C GLY A 31 53.03 -9.17 -3.97
N ASP A 32 53.67 -9.89 -4.90
CA ASP A 32 53.30 -11.19 -5.47
C ASP A 32 53.67 -12.34 -4.51
N ASP A 33 52.80 -13.34 -4.33
CA ASP A 33 53.17 -14.76 -4.27
C ASP A 33 51.97 -15.71 -4.10
N SER A 34 52.08 -16.83 -4.81
CA SER A 34 51.12 -17.90 -5.08
C SER A 34 50.68 -18.76 -3.88
N ALA A 35 49.38 -19.10 -3.81
CA ALA A 35 48.87 -20.45 -3.51
C ALA A 35 47.32 -20.51 -3.61
N ALA A 36 46.78 -21.45 -4.40
CA ALA A 36 45.40 -21.95 -4.31
C ALA A 36 45.35 -23.14 -3.32
N PRO A 37 44.20 -23.78 -3.00
CA PRO A 37 42.79 -23.49 -3.37
C PRO A 37 41.83 -23.48 -2.15
N GLU A 38 40.54 -23.18 -2.35
CA GLU A 38 39.40 -24.02 -1.93
C GLU A 38 38.04 -23.38 -2.26
N ASP A 39 37.20 -24.17 -2.92
CA ASP A 39 35.86 -23.89 -3.39
C ASP A 39 34.85 -23.80 -2.24
N HIS A 40 34.08 -22.70 -2.19
CA HIS A 40 32.73 -22.74 -1.64
C HIS A 40 31.79 -21.87 -2.47
N HIS A 41 31.10 -22.53 -3.40
CA HIS A 41 29.87 -22.05 -3.99
C HIS A 41 28.83 -21.80 -2.88
N HIS A 42 28.42 -20.55 -2.69
CA HIS A 42 27.19 -20.21 -1.98
C HIS A 42 26.19 -19.70 -3.02
N ALA A 43 25.29 -20.58 -3.42
CA ALA A 43 24.06 -20.22 -4.12
C ALA A 43 23.17 -19.42 -3.15
N PRO A 44 22.40 -18.41 -3.62
CA PRO A 44 21.44 -17.74 -2.77
C PRO A 44 20.29 -18.71 -2.45
N GLU A 45 20.01 -18.90 -1.17
CA GLU A 45 18.85 -19.65 -0.70
C GLU A 45 17.56 -19.00 -1.24
N GLU A 46 16.81 -19.80 -2.00
CA GLU A 46 15.51 -19.46 -2.55
C GLU A 46 14.50 -19.22 -1.41
N SER A 47 13.90 -18.02 -1.36
CA SER A 47 12.67 -17.78 -0.60
C SER A 47 11.47 -17.95 -1.52
N VAL A 48 11.02 -19.18 -1.72
CA VAL A 48 9.73 -19.50 -2.32
C VAL A 48 8.91 -20.32 -1.32
N ILE A 49 7.80 -19.75 -0.84
CA ILE A 49 6.62 -20.54 -0.47
C ILE A 49 5.38 -19.85 -1.05
N THR A 50 5.05 -20.24 -2.27
CA THR A 50 3.69 -20.38 -2.77
C THR A 50 3.15 -21.74 -2.35
N GLN A 51 1.99 -21.84 -1.70
CA GLN A 51 1.22 -23.10 -1.58
C GLN A 51 -0.02 -22.90 -2.46
N VAL A 52 -0.37 -23.69 -3.49
CA VAL A 52 -0.35 -25.14 -3.76
C VAL A 52 -1.06 -25.97 -2.68
N ASN A 53 -2.31 -26.32 -3.00
CA ASN A 53 -3.17 -27.25 -2.29
C ASN A 53 -2.61 -28.68 -2.29
N THR A 54 -2.48 -29.31 -1.13
CA THR A 54 -2.51 -30.78 -1.00
C THR A 54 -3.16 -31.22 0.31
N ARG A 55 -3.87 -32.35 0.22
CA ARG A 55 -4.73 -33.00 1.21
C ARG A 55 -3.93 -33.65 2.34
N ASP A 56 -4.49 -33.62 3.55
CA ASP A 56 -3.97 -34.32 4.74
C ASP A 56 -4.42 -35.78 4.83
N ASP A 57 -3.55 -36.63 5.38
CA ASP A 57 -3.91 -37.89 6.05
C ASP A 57 -2.99 -38.10 7.28
N LYS A 58 -3.60 -38.13 8.48
CA LYS A 58 -3.27 -38.81 9.76
C LYS A 58 -1.96 -38.53 10.57
N SER A 59 -2.21 -38.17 11.84
CA SER A 59 -1.32 -38.05 13.05
C SER A 59 -0.81 -39.40 13.61
N PRO A 60 -0.24 -39.53 14.86
CA PRO A 60 0.34 -38.58 15.85
C PRO A 60 1.62 -39.09 16.61
N ALA A 61 2.23 -38.23 17.47
CA ALA A 61 2.84 -38.55 18.81
C ALA A 61 3.49 -37.29 19.43
N VAL A 62 2.92 -36.60 20.43
CA VAL A 62 3.06 -36.73 21.91
C VAL A 62 4.48 -36.64 22.48
N LEU A 63 4.77 -35.58 23.25
CA LEU A 63 5.47 -35.61 24.55
C LEU A 63 5.25 -34.29 25.33
N GLN A 64 4.87 -34.44 26.60
CA GLN A 64 4.52 -33.41 27.58
C GLN A 64 5.75 -32.92 28.37
N TYR A 65 5.76 -31.65 28.81
CA TYR A 65 6.28 -31.23 30.12
C TYR A 65 5.57 -29.94 30.59
N SER A 66 5.03 -29.99 31.81
CA SER A 66 4.50 -28.90 32.66
C SER A 66 5.64 -28.32 33.52
N ASP A 67 5.62 -27.17 34.20
CA ASP A 67 4.72 -26.04 34.40
C ASP A 67 5.61 -24.90 34.97
N THR A 68 5.35 -23.63 34.66
CA THR A 68 5.54 -22.46 35.56
C THR A 68 5.17 -21.17 34.82
N ASP A 69 3.92 -20.77 35.03
CA ASP A 69 3.47 -19.42 35.39
C ASP A 69 3.99 -18.20 34.61
N ALA A 70 3.22 -17.79 33.60
CA ALA A 70 2.90 -16.40 33.23
C ALA A 70 2.29 -16.37 31.80
N THR A 71 1.00 -16.65 31.66
CA THR A 71 0.32 -16.58 30.35
C THR A 71 -0.78 -15.53 30.33
N GLU A 72 -0.38 -14.26 30.44
CA GLU A 72 -1.16 -13.18 29.85
C GLU A 72 -1.02 -13.22 28.31
N ARG A 73 -2.00 -13.90 27.68
CA ARG A 73 -2.67 -13.50 26.43
C ARG A 73 -1.81 -12.81 25.35
N ASN A 74 -0.98 -13.57 24.65
CA ASN A 74 -0.44 -13.18 23.34
C ASN A 74 -1.42 -13.58 22.21
N LEU A 75 -2.50 -12.81 22.04
CA LEU A 75 -3.10 -12.68 20.70
C LEU A 75 -2.08 -11.93 19.83
N SER A 76 -1.67 -12.54 18.74
CA SER A 76 -0.45 -12.20 18.00
C SER A 76 -0.54 -10.76 17.49
N TRP A 77 0.25 -9.86 18.08
CA TRP A 77 0.46 -8.47 17.65
C TRP A 77 0.52 -8.32 16.11
N LYS A 78 1.06 -9.32 15.41
CA LYS A 78 1.10 -9.44 13.94
C LYS A 78 -0.26 -9.31 13.23
N GLU A 79 -1.35 -9.79 13.83
CA GLU A 79 -2.72 -9.71 13.29
C GLU A 79 -3.28 -8.28 13.39
N ARG A 80 -2.95 -7.57 14.47
CA ARG A 80 -3.32 -6.15 14.67
C ARG A 80 -2.50 -5.22 13.80
N LEU A 81 -1.27 -5.61 13.46
CA LEU A 81 -0.42 -4.95 12.47
C LEU A 81 -0.94 -5.13 11.04
N ARG A 82 -1.38 -6.35 10.66
CA ARG A 82 -2.08 -6.59 9.38
C ARG A 82 -3.33 -5.73 9.23
N ALA A 83 -4.04 -5.50 10.33
CA ALA A 83 -5.16 -4.58 10.36
C ALA A 83 -4.78 -3.11 10.13
N LEU A 84 -3.52 -2.71 9.97
CA LEU A 84 -3.15 -1.31 9.65
C LEU A 84 -2.96 -1.06 8.16
N LEU A 85 -2.57 -2.10 7.41
CA LEU A 85 -2.20 -2.03 5.99
C LEU A 85 -3.07 -2.94 5.08
N CYS A 86 -3.99 -3.73 5.67
CA CYS A 86 -5.05 -4.47 4.96
C CYS A 86 -4.61 -5.42 3.82
N CYS A 87 -3.55 -6.21 3.96
CA CYS A 87 -3.33 -7.38 3.08
C CYS A 87 -3.89 -8.71 3.64
N PHE A 88 -4.65 -8.72 4.74
CA PHE A 88 -5.22 -9.97 5.31
C PHE A 88 -6.55 -9.70 6.01
N VAL A 89 -7.67 -10.00 5.35
CA VAL A 89 -8.92 -10.40 6.02
C VAL A 89 -8.91 -11.94 6.01
N PRO A 90 -9.17 -12.64 7.12
CA PRO A 90 -9.21 -14.10 7.13
C PRO A 90 -10.29 -14.60 6.19
N ASP A 91 -10.00 -15.72 5.53
CA ASP A 91 -10.94 -16.45 4.69
C ASP A 91 -12.22 -16.78 5.48
N ALA A 92 -13.38 -16.80 4.80
CA ALA A 92 -14.70 -16.91 5.41
C ALA A 92 -14.96 -18.24 6.16
N ASN A 93 -13.95 -19.10 6.30
CA ASN A 93 -14.00 -20.42 6.92
C ASN A 93 -13.08 -20.62 8.13
N GLU A 94 -12.29 -19.63 8.58
CA GLU A 94 -11.55 -19.77 9.85
C GLU A 94 -12.43 -19.38 11.06
N GLN A 95 -13.26 -20.33 11.49
CA GLN A 95 -13.91 -20.28 12.79
C GLN A 95 -12.87 -20.57 13.89
N TYR A 96 -12.39 -19.53 14.57
CA TYR A 96 -11.60 -19.68 15.79
C TYR A 96 -12.48 -20.25 16.92
N TYR A 97 -12.41 -21.56 17.12
CA TYR A 97 -12.97 -22.21 18.31
C TYR A 97 -12.12 -21.83 19.53
N ARG A 98 -12.70 -21.06 20.45
CA ARG A 98 -12.16 -20.89 21.80
C ARG A 98 -12.62 -22.08 22.63
N SER A 99 -11.68 -22.94 23.06
CA SER A 99 -11.95 -23.92 24.10
C SER A 99 -12.20 -23.18 25.41
N ASN A 100 -13.48 -22.98 25.74
CA ASN A 100 -14.11 -23.19 27.05
C ASN A 100 -15.52 -22.62 27.00
N GLU A 101 -16.51 -23.48 27.25
CA GLU A 101 -17.93 -23.15 27.28
C GLU A 101 -18.26 -22.21 28.44
N ALA A 102 -18.51 -20.94 28.11
CA ALA A 102 -19.64 -20.12 28.57
C ALA A 102 -19.44 -18.72 27.92
N GLU A 103 -20.28 -18.41 26.94
CA GLU A 103 -20.26 -17.16 26.15
C GLU A 103 -19.00 -16.90 25.32
N ALA A 104 -19.02 -17.40 24.07
CA ALA A 104 -18.12 -16.95 23.02
C ALA A 104 -18.40 -15.46 22.69
N ALA A 105 -17.81 -14.55 23.45
CA ALA A 105 -17.71 -13.15 23.06
C ALA A 105 -16.81 -13.05 21.83
N ILE A 106 -17.42 -13.03 20.65
CA ILE A 106 -16.77 -12.64 19.40
C ILE A 106 -16.21 -11.23 19.66
N ILE A 107 -14.88 -11.11 19.78
CA ILE A 107 -14.22 -9.80 19.76
C ILE A 107 -14.32 -9.32 18.31
N ARG A 108 -15.46 -8.72 17.97
CA ARG A 108 -15.60 -7.99 16.72
C ARG A 108 -14.69 -6.77 16.87
N PRO A 109 -13.79 -6.48 15.91
CA PRO A 109 -13.17 -5.16 15.87
C PRO A 109 -14.31 -4.13 15.93
N PRO A 110 -14.15 -3.02 16.68
CA PRO A 110 -15.19 -2.02 16.80
C PRO A 110 -15.66 -1.69 15.39
N GLN A 111 -16.96 -1.91 15.13
CA GLN A 111 -17.52 -1.53 13.85
C GLN A 111 -17.24 -0.04 13.69
N PRO A 112 -16.58 0.39 12.60
CA PRO A 112 -16.42 1.80 12.37
C PRO A 112 -17.81 2.44 12.42
N PRO A 113 -17.94 3.66 12.97
CA PRO A 113 -19.20 4.37 12.95
C PRO A 113 -19.76 4.34 11.53
N THR A 114 -21.08 4.20 11.41
CA THR A 114 -21.77 4.19 10.11
C THR A 114 -21.15 5.27 9.21
N PRO A 115 -20.61 4.91 8.03
CA PRO A 115 -19.83 5.83 7.22
C PRO A 115 -20.60 7.14 7.03
N LEU A 116 -19.92 8.29 7.06
CA LEU A 116 -20.53 9.61 6.88
C LEU A 116 -21.44 9.67 5.63
N ALA A 117 -21.14 8.85 4.62
CA ALA A 117 -21.97 8.60 3.44
C ALA A 117 -23.47 8.33 3.74
N TYR A 118 -23.80 7.71 4.88
CA TYR A 118 -25.18 7.42 5.28
C TYR A 118 -25.93 8.60 5.90
N ARG A 119 -25.28 9.75 6.10
CA ARG A 119 -25.93 11.00 6.55
C ARG A 119 -26.42 11.89 5.41
N GLY A 120 -26.23 11.46 4.15
CA GLY A 120 -26.65 12.22 2.97
C GLY A 120 -25.73 13.40 2.63
N GLU A 121 -24.59 13.54 3.30
CA GLU A 121 -23.59 14.57 3.03
C GLU A 121 -22.34 13.96 2.36
N PRO A 122 -21.76 14.66 1.36
CA PRO A 122 -20.49 14.25 0.77
C PRO A 122 -19.35 14.16 1.78
N VAL A 123 -18.48 13.15 1.63
CA VAL A 123 -17.30 12.95 2.51
C VAL A 123 -16.12 13.87 2.16
N ILE A 124 -16.19 14.53 0.99
CA ILE A 124 -15.25 15.58 0.58
C ILE A 124 -15.99 16.90 0.41
N GLY A 125 -15.26 18.00 0.52
CA GLY A 125 -15.84 19.34 0.40
C GLY A 125 -16.35 19.68 -1.02
N PRO A 126 -16.97 20.86 -1.17
CA PRO A 126 -17.48 21.32 -2.45
C PRO A 126 -16.36 21.43 -3.50
N LEU A 127 -16.73 21.27 -4.77
CA LEU A 127 -15.81 21.38 -5.89
C LEU A 127 -15.13 22.77 -5.90
N GLN A 128 -13.81 22.78 -5.98
CA GLN A 128 -13.02 24.00 -6.06
C GLN A 128 -12.99 24.55 -7.48
N GLU A 129 -12.88 25.88 -7.63
CA GLU A 129 -12.89 26.53 -8.95
C GLU A 129 -11.79 26.01 -9.88
N GLN A 130 -10.60 25.76 -9.32
CA GLN A 130 -9.45 25.25 -10.06
C GLN A 130 -9.65 23.83 -10.62
N ASP A 131 -10.63 23.09 -10.10
CA ASP A 131 -10.94 21.70 -10.47
C ASP A 131 -12.22 21.61 -11.32
N ARG A 132 -12.84 22.75 -11.66
CA ARG A 132 -14.01 22.80 -12.54
C ARG A 132 -13.70 22.16 -13.90
N GLY A 133 -14.54 21.22 -14.30
CA GLY A 133 -14.42 20.52 -15.58
C GLY A 133 -13.39 19.39 -15.61
N LYS A 134 -12.66 19.15 -14.51
CA LYS A 134 -11.79 17.99 -14.37
C LYS A 134 -12.60 16.76 -13.94
N LYS A 135 -12.13 15.58 -14.34
CA LYS A 135 -12.62 14.30 -13.79
C LYS A 135 -12.04 14.09 -12.39
N THR A 136 -12.79 13.40 -11.53
CA THR A 136 -12.32 12.96 -10.22
C THR A 136 -11.59 11.63 -10.39
N LEU A 137 -10.31 11.58 -10.01
CA LEU A 137 -9.49 10.37 -10.06
C LEU A 137 -9.22 9.89 -8.64
N VAL A 138 -9.87 8.80 -8.26
CA VAL A 138 -9.67 8.11 -6.98
C VAL A 138 -8.54 7.11 -7.14
N LEU A 139 -7.52 7.23 -6.28
CA LEU A 139 -6.38 6.34 -6.25
C LEU A 139 -6.35 5.60 -4.92
N ASP A 140 -6.23 4.28 -4.99
CA ASP A 140 -5.78 3.50 -3.84
C ASP A 140 -4.30 3.77 -3.52
N LEU A 141 -3.83 3.35 -2.34
CA LEU A 141 -2.48 3.60 -1.85
C LEU A 141 -1.62 2.33 -1.83
N ASP A 142 -1.92 1.42 -0.89
CA ASP A 142 -1.16 0.20 -0.66
C ASP A 142 -1.40 -0.80 -1.79
N GLU A 143 -0.35 -1.49 -2.25
CA GLU A 143 -0.32 -2.36 -3.44
C GLU A 143 -0.71 -1.69 -4.77
N THR A 144 -1.05 -0.40 -4.77
CA THR A 144 -1.40 0.38 -5.96
C THR A 144 -0.33 1.41 -6.30
N LEU A 145 0.03 2.30 -5.38
CA LEU A 145 1.07 3.33 -5.55
C LEU A 145 2.37 2.98 -4.80
N VAL A 146 2.25 2.23 -3.72
CA VAL A 146 3.36 1.82 -2.85
C VAL A 146 3.14 0.39 -2.37
N HIS A 147 4.17 -0.21 -1.79
CA HIS A 147 4.02 -1.40 -0.97
C HIS A 147 4.69 -1.19 0.38
N SER A 148 4.07 -1.68 1.45
CA SER A 148 4.51 -1.44 2.82
C SER A 148 4.69 -2.72 3.61
N SER A 149 5.76 -2.77 4.39
CA SER A 149 6.15 -3.91 5.21
C SER A 149 6.50 -3.47 6.63
N PHE A 150 6.08 -4.27 7.60
CA PHE A 150 6.55 -4.15 9.00
C PHE A 150 7.89 -4.84 9.24
N LYS A 151 8.35 -5.63 8.28
CA LYS A 151 9.71 -6.19 8.30
C LYS A 151 10.64 -5.22 7.58
N PRO A 152 11.86 -4.99 8.09
CA PRO A 152 12.88 -4.27 7.35
C PRO A 152 13.05 -4.87 5.96
N ILE A 153 13.12 -4.00 4.95
CA ILE A 153 13.39 -4.34 3.56
C ILE A 153 14.67 -3.65 3.11
N PRO A 154 15.40 -4.19 2.12
CA PRO A 154 16.53 -3.50 1.51
C PRO A 154 16.08 -2.19 0.86
N ASN A 155 16.83 -1.11 1.09
CA ASN A 155 16.69 0.18 0.40
C ASN A 155 15.23 0.71 0.31
N PRO A 156 14.53 0.89 1.45
CA PRO A 156 13.19 1.46 1.44
C PRO A 156 13.22 2.92 0.93
N ASP A 157 12.19 3.33 0.19
CA ASP A 157 12.01 4.74 -0.20
C ASP A 157 11.61 5.60 1.00
N TYR A 158 10.77 5.05 1.89
CA TYR A 158 10.34 5.72 3.11
C TYR A 158 10.33 4.77 4.31
N ILE A 159 10.53 5.36 5.49
CA ILE A 159 10.33 4.68 6.78
C ILE A 159 9.37 5.55 7.58
N ILE A 160 8.19 5.00 7.89
CA ILE A 160 7.10 5.69 8.58
C ILE A 160 6.98 5.14 10.00
N PRO A 161 7.32 5.92 11.05
CA PRO A 161 7.09 5.49 12.42
C PRO A 161 5.60 5.59 12.75
N VAL A 162 4.97 4.45 13.09
CA VAL A 162 3.54 4.38 13.42
C VAL A 162 3.36 3.93 14.86
N GLU A 163 2.57 4.68 15.64
CA GLU A 163 2.20 4.28 16.98
C GLU A 163 1.09 3.22 16.97
N ILE A 164 1.36 2.10 17.64
CA ILE A 164 0.47 0.97 17.81
C ILE A 164 0.50 0.58 19.28
N GLU A 165 -0.58 0.85 20.00
CA GLU A 165 -0.72 0.49 21.43
C GLU A 165 0.42 1.05 22.30
N GLY A 166 0.78 2.31 22.09
CA GLY A 166 1.85 2.98 22.84
C GLY A 166 3.26 2.56 22.43
N LYS A 167 3.42 1.71 21.42
CA LYS A 167 4.72 1.35 20.84
C LYS A 167 4.87 1.94 19.45
N ILE A 168 6.02 2.54 19.17
CA ILE A 168 6.37 2.99 17.83
C ILE A 168 6.93 1.80 17.06
N VAL A 169 6.36 1.53 15.89
CA VAL A 169 6.82 0.51 14.95
C VAL A 169 7.12 1.16 13.63
N ASP A 170 8.29 0.87 13.06
CA ASP A 170 8.67 1.36 11.74
C ASP A 170 7.98 0.56 10.64
N VAL A 171 7.39 1.28 9.69
CA VAL A 171 6.83 0.74 8.45
C VAL A 171 7.73 1.13 7.30
N TYR A 172 8.23 0.13 6.58
CA TYR A 172 9.14 0.30 5.45
C TYR A 172 8.35 0.30 4.16
N VAL A 173 8.54 1.31 3.33
CA VAL A 173 7.70 1.56 2.15
C VAL A 173 8.56 1.59 0.90
N LEU A 174 8.13 0.85 -0.13
CA LEU A 174 8.63 0.95 -1.50
C LEU A 174 7.65 1.74 -2.35
N LYS A 175 8.17 2.64 -3.16
CA LYS A 175 7.41 3.29 -4.22
C LYS A 175 7.25 2.32 -5.38
N ARG A 176 6.05 2.27 -5.94
CA ARG A 176 5.86 1.60 -7.22
C ARG A 176 6.68 2.33 -8.29
N PRO A 177 7.39 1.61 -9.17
CA PRO A 177 8.06 2.23 -10.30
C PRO A 177 7.14 3.17 -11.09
N TRP A 178 7.70 4.26 -11.61
CA TRP A 178 6.99 5.31 -12.36
C TRP A 178 6.04 6.19 -11.55
N LEU A 179 5.91 6.02 -10.23
CA LEU A 179 5.01 6.81 -9.39
C LEU A 179 5.18 8.32 -9.55
N ASP A 180 6.40 8.86 -9.52
CA ASP A 180 6.61 10.31 -9.65
C ASP A 180 6.19 10.83 -11.03
N HIS A 181 6.46 10.04 -12.08
CA HIS A 181 6.05 10.36 -13.44
C HIS A 181 4.52 10.33 -13.58
N PHE A 182 3.88 9.30 -13.00
CA PHE A 182 2.43 9.15 -12.95
C PHE A 182 1.77 10.34 -12.25
N MET A 183 2.22 10.68 -11.05
CA MET A 183 1.72 11.82 -10.28
C MET A 183 1.89 13.14 -11.04
N GLY A 184 3.02 13.34 -11.70
CA GLY A 184 3.26 14.51 -12.56
C GLY A 184 2.35 14.55 -13.78
N ALA A 185 2.05 13.41 -14.40
CA ALA A 185 1.20 13.33 -15.58
C ALA A 185 -0.28 13.62 -15.27
N ILE A 186 -0.78 13.19 -14.11
CA ILE A 186 -2.17 13.47 -13.67
C ILE A 186 -2.33 14.84 -13.01
N ALA A 187 -1.23 15.48 -12.60
CA ALA A 187 -1.23 16.77 -11.93
C ALA A 187 -1.91 17.84 -12.80
N GLY A 188 -2.87 18.54 -12.21
CA GLY A 188 -3.60 19.62 -12.88
C GLY A 188 -4.66 19.15 -13.90
N ARG A 189 -4.72 17.85 -14.23
CA ARG A 189 -5.70 17.28 -15.17
C ARG A 189 -6.92 16.67 -14.47
N PHE A 190 -6.69 16.12 -13.28
CA PHE A 190 -7.70 15.46 -12.47
C PHE A 190 -7.85 16.16 -11.11
N GLU A 191 -9.05 16.10 -10.54
CA GLU A 191 -9.23 16.25 -9.09
C GLU A 191 -8.82 14.93 -8.44
N VAL A 192 -7.58 14.84 -7.94
CA VAL A 192 -7.04 13.59 -7.40
C VAL A 192 -7.47 13.39 -5.95
N VAL A 193 -8.06 12.23 -5.66
CA VAL A 193 -8.45 11.78 -4.32
C VAL A 193 -7.67 10.53 -4.00
N VAL A 194 -6.93 10.50 -2.89
CA VAL A 194 -6.43 9.23 -2.36
C VAL A 194 -7.50 8.65 -1.45
N PHE A 195 -7.96 7.44 -1.75
CA PHE A 195 -8.95 6.74 -0.93
C PHE A 195 -8.40 5.36 -0.60
N THR A 196 -7.95 5.16 0.63
CA THR A 196 -7.28 3.93 1.09
C THR A 196 -8.09 3.26 2.21
N ALA A 197 -8.03 1.92 2.26
CA ALA A 197 -8.54 1.14 3.38
C ALA A 197 -7.56 1.14 4.59
N SER A 198 -6.43 1.82 4.51
CA SER A 198 -5.46 1.96 5.60
C SER A 198 -5.85 3.07 6.58
N LEU A 199 -5.29 3.03 7.79
CA LEU A 199 -5.55 4.06 8.81
C LEU A 199 -4.74 5.33 8.52
N SER A 200 -5.32 6.48 8.84
CA SER A 200 -4.70 7.81 8.68
C SER A 200 -3.33 7.92 9.34
N LYS A 201 -3.14 7.30 10.52
CA LYS A 201 -1.85 7.32 11.25
C LYS A 201 -0.64 6.79 10.48
N TYR A 202 -0.88 6.02 9.42
CA TYR A 202 0.15 5.55 8.50
C TYR A 202 0.08 6.30 7.17
N ALA A 203 -1.11 6.36 6.55
CA ALA A 203 -1.25 6.87 5.20
C ALA A 203 -1.00 8.39 5.11
N ASP A 204 -1.39 9.15 6.13
CA ASP A 204 -1.25 10.60 6.14
C ASP A 204 0.23 11.07 6.17
N PRO A 205 1.09 10.58 7.09
CA PRO A 205 2.52 10.92 7.05
C PRO A 205 3.24 10.39 5.79
N LEU A 206 2.82 9.24 5.25
CA LEU A 206 3.36 8.76 3.98
C LEU A 206 3.02 9.71 2.83
N LEU A 207 1.76 10.14 2.73
CA LEU A 207 1.31 11.08 1.70
C LEU A 207 2.00 12.44 1.82
N ASP A 208 2.38 12.87 3.03
CA ASP A 208 3.16 14.09 3.22
C ASP A 208 4.58 14.01 2.65
N LEU A 209 5.21 12.82 2.72
CA LEU A 209 6.53 12.57 2.14
C LEU A 209 6.47 12.36 0.62
N MET A 210 5.42 11.67 0.16
CA MET A 210 5.25 11.24 -1.22
C MET A 210 4.72 12.36 -2.12
N ASP A 211 3.66 13.07 -1.73
CA ASP A 211 3.00 14.09 -2.55
C ASP A 211 3.58 15.51 -2.32
N LYS A 212 4.85 15.68 -2.72
CA LYS A 212 5.57 16.97 -2.57
C LYS A 212 4.97 18.09 -3.40
N ALA A 213 4.40 17.75 -4.57
CA ALA A 213 3.79 18.71 -5.49
C ALA A 213 2.34 19.05 -5.12
N LYS A 214 1.79 18.46 -4.04
CA LYS A 214 0.41 18.69 -3.58
C LYS A 214 -0.62 18.46 -4.68
N VAL A 215 -0.45 17.34 -5.39
CA VAL A 215 -1.34 16.84 -6.44
C VAL A 215 -2.64 16.34 -5.83
N VAL A 216 -2.58 15.65 -4.68
CA VAL A 216 -3.74 15.07 -4.00
C VAL A 216 -4.57 16.18 -3.36
N ARG A 217 -5.86 16.25 -3.72
CA ARG A 217 -6.83 17.22 -3.20
C ARG A 217 -7.49 16.74 -1.91
N TRP A 218 -7.81 15.46 -1.84
CA TRP A 218 -8.51 14.85 -0.72
C TRP A 218 -7.85 13.53 -0.32
N ARG A 219 -7.80 13.28 0.99
CA ARG A 219 -7.29 12.04 1.59
C ARG A 219 -8.44 11.40 2.37
N LEU A 220 -8.88 10.25 1.91
CA LEU A 220 -9.92 9.43 2.54
C LEU A 220 -9.26 8.15 3.03
N PHE A 221 -9.49 7.84 4.29
CA PHE A 221 -8.91 6.69 4.97
C PHE A 221 -10.00 5.65 5.27
N ARG A 222 -9.63 4.61 6.01
CA ARG A 222 -10.55 3.51 6.36
C ARG A 222 -11.90 3.95 6.89
N GLU A 223 -11.96 5.01 7.69
CA GLU A 223 -13.20 5.49 8.30
C GLU A 223 -14.22 5.99 7.27
N ALA A 224 -13.76 6.31 6.05
CA ALA A 224 -14.62 6.68 4.92
C ALA A 224 -15.09 5.46 4.11
N CYS A 225 -14.46 4.29 4.24
CA CYS A 225 -14.88 3.07 3.55
C CYS A 225 -16.22 2.56 4.10
N CYS A 226 -17.01 1.92 3.24
CA CYS A 226 -18.20 1.18 3.58
C CYS A 226 -17.85 -0.28 3.94
N PRO A 227 -18.07 -0.73 5.19
CA PRO A 227 -17.94 -2.13 5.53
C PRO A 227 -19.04 -2.94 4.84
N TYR A 228 -18.67 -3.81 3.89
CA TYR A 228 -19.61 -4.61 3.12
C TYR A 228 -19.04 -6.01 2.91
N GLU A 229 -19.78 -7.04 3.35
CA GLU A 229 -19.39 -8.46 3.22
C GLU A 229 -17.95 -8.75 3.69
N GLY A 230 -17.54 -8.13 4.81
CA GLY A 230 -16.19 -8.31 5.38
C GLY A 230 -15.08 -7.52 4.68
N ASN A 231 -15.41 -6.75 3.63
CA ASN A 231 -14.48 -5.92 2.88
C ASN A 231 -14.67 -4.43 3.18
N TYR A 232 -13.64 -3.63 2.88
CA TYR A 232 -13.71 -2.17 2.87
C TYR A 232 -13.99 -1.67 1.46
N VAL A 233 -15.24 -1.38 1.18
CA VAL A 233 -15.69 -0.90 -0.14
C VAL A 233 -15.61 0.63 -0.19
N LYS A 234 -15.08 1.15 -1.30
CA LYS A 234 -14.93 2.58 -1.59
C LYS A 234 -16.10 3.04 -2.44
N ASP A 235 -17.22 3.33 -1.77
CA ASP A 235 -18.43 3.80 -2.44
C ASP A 235 -18.22 5.19 -3.04
N LEU A 236 -18.12 5.28 -4.37
CA LEU A 236 -17.87 6.55 -5.06
C LEU A 236 -19.02 7.56 -4.93
N THR A 237 -20.24 7.10 -4.62
CA THR A 237 -21.39 8.00 -4.46
C THR A 237 -21.23 8.94 -3.26
N CYS A 238 -20.40 8.57 -2.28
CA CYS A 238 -20.15 9.39 -1.11
C CYS A 238 -19.29 10.64 -1.41
N LEU A 239 -18.64 10.73 -2.57
CA LEU A 239 -17.76 11.84 -2.92
C LEU A 239 -18.52 13.14 -3.24
N GLY A 240 -19.82 13.05 -3.51
CA GLY A 240 -20.56 14.20 -4.05
C GLY A 240 -19.98 14.67 -5.40
N ARG A 241 -19.50 13.72 -6.21
CA ARG A 241 -19.02 13.92 -7.58
C ARG A 241 -19.86 13.07 -8.54
N PRO A 242 -20.14 13.53 -9.76
CA PRO A 242 -20.89 12.72 -10.72
C PRO A 242 -20.13 11.43 -11.06
N LEU A 243 -20.82 10.28 -11.02
CA LEU A 243 -20.23 9.01 -11.46
C LEU A 243 -19.75 9.04 -12.93
N PRO A 244 -20.43 9.71 -13.90
CA PRO A 244 -19.87 9.86 -15.24
C PRO A 244 -18.50 10.54 -15.29
N ASP A 245 -18.13 11.27 -14.24
CA ASP A 245 -16.88 12.01 -14.12
C ASP A 245 -15.87 11.40 -13.13
N SER A 246 -16.19 10.25 -12.53
CA SER A 246 -15.38 9.64 -11.47
C SER A 246 -14.71 8.36 -11.95
N ILE A 247 -13.42 8.20 -11.66
CA ILE A 247 -12.63 7.01 -12.00
C ILE A 247 -11.97 6.50 -10.71
N ILE A 248 -11.94 5.18 -10.50
CA ILE A 248 -11.19 4.56 -9.41
C ILE A 248 -10.09 3.65 -9.95
N VAL A 249 -8.86 3.82 -9.48
CA VAL A 249 -7.72 2.93 -9.72
C VAL A 249 -7.40 2.22 -8.41
N ASP A 250 -7.55 0.91 -8.41
CA ASP A 250 -7.41 0.06 -7.23
C ASP A 250 -7.04 -1.35 -7.70
N ASN A 251 -6.17 -2.02 -6.94
CA ASN A 251 -5.74 -3.38 -7.26
C ASN A 251 -6.73 -4.45 -6.79
N SER A 252 -7.69 -4.11 -5.94
CA SER A 252 -8.68 -5.03 -5.39
C SER A 252 -10.07 -4.80 -5.99
N PRO A 253 -10.62 -5.77 -6.74
CA PRO A 253 -11.99 -5.69 -7.26
C PRO A 253 -13.08 -5.53 -6.20
N HIS A 254 -12.81 -5.97 -4.97
CA HIS A 254 -13.75 -5.79 -3.86
C HIS A 254 -13.87 -4.31 -3.46
N SER A 255 -12.82 -3.51 -3.62
CA SER A 255 -12.82 -2.09 -3.25
C SER A 255 -13.84 -1.26 -4.04
N TYR A 256 -14.14 -1.63 -5.28
CA TYR A 256 -15.05 -0.89 -6.17
C TYR A 256 -16.28 -1.69 -6.58
N VAL A 257 -16.66 -2.70 -5.78
CA VAL A 257 -17.77 -3.61 -6.12
C VAL A 257 -19.12 -2.90 -6.36
N PHE A 258 -19.33 -1.71 -5.80
CA PHE A 258 -20.54 -0.91 -6.04
C PHE A 258 -20.52 -0.11 -7.34
N GLN A 259 -19.34 0.18 -7.92
CA GLN A 259 -19.18 0.96 -9.14
C GLN A 259 -18.11 0.34 -10.07
N PRO A 260 -18.28 -0.91 -10.53
CA PRO A 260 -17.29 -1.59 -11.37
C PRO A 260 -17.04 -0.89 -12.71
N ASP A 261 -18.06 -0.24 -13.29
CA ASP A 261 -17.93 0.49 -14.55
C ASP A 261 -17.07 1.77 -14.44
N ASN A 262 -16.81 2.23 -13.22
CA ASN A 262 -15.94 3.37 -12.93
C ASN A 262 -14.48 2.94 -12.70
N ALA A 263 -14.20 1.65 -12.66
CA ALA A 263 -12.89 1.13 -12.29
C ALA A 263 -11.93 1.04 -13.48
N LEU A 264 -10.69 1.44 -13.24
CA LEU A 264 -9.52 1.10 -14.02
C LEU A 264 -8.66 0.15 -13.17
N PRO A 265 -8.84 -1.17 -13.32
CA PRO A 265 -8.10 -2.16 -12.54
C PRO A 265 -6.59 -2.02 -12.78
N ILE A 266 -5.80 -2.30 -11.74
CA ILE A 266 -4.34 -2.31 -11.82
C ILE A 266 -3.79 -3.54 -11.10
N GLY A 267 -2.64 -4.06 -11.53
CA GLY A 267 -1.99 -5.16 -10.83
C GLY A 267 -1.52 -4.78 -9.42
N THR A 268 -1.55 -5.74 -8.49
CA THR A 268 -0.93 -5.63 -7.15
C THR A 268 0.58 -5.44 -7.28
N PHE A 269 1.11 -4.38 -6.69
CA PHE A 269 2.54 -4.12 -6.57
C PHE A 269 3.07 -4.57 -5.21
N ILE A 270 4.23 -5.25 -5.21
CA ILE A 270 4.93 -5.68 -4.00
C ILE A 270 6.36 -5.13 -4.04
N ASP A 271 7.20 -5.62 -4.94
CA ASP A 271 8.61 -5.25 -4.96
C ASP A 271 9.29 -5.36 -6.35
N ASP A 272 8.54 -5.64 -7.42
CA ASP A 272 9.12 -5.77 -8.76
C ASP A 272 9.65 -4.41 -9.27
N PRO A 273 10.98 -4.22 -9.40
CA PRO A 273 11.55 -2.96 -9.88
C PRO A 273 11.26 -2.70 -11.37
N ASN A 274 10.83 -3.73 -12.11
CA ASN A 274 10.47 -3.64 -13.52
C ASN A 274 8.96 -3.47 -13.74
N ASP A 275 8.16 -3.27 -12.68
CA ASP A 275 6.75 -2.94 -12.82
C ASP A 275 6.57 -1.70 -13.71
N ARG A 276 5.55 -1.72 -14.56
CA ARG A 276 5.21 -0.63 -15.49
C ARG A 276 3.73 -0.29 -15.47
N GLU A 277 2.96 -0.85 -14.54
CA GLU A 277 1.51 -0.78 -14.56
C GLU A 277 1.04 0.68 -14.45
N LEU A 278 1.65 1.49 -13.58
CA LEU A 278 1.37 2.94 -13.50
C LEU A 278 1.63 3.67 -14.81
N LEU A 279 2.69 3.29 -15.54
CA LEU A 279 2.99 3.88 -16.84
C LEU A 279 2.00 3.41 -17.92
N ASP A 280 1.58 2.15 -17.85
CA ASP A 280 0.69 1.52 -18.83
C ASP A 280 -0.77 1.99 -18.70
N ILE A 281 -1.22 2.39 -17.50
CA ILE A 281 -2.57 2.94 -17.31
C ILE A 281 -2.70 4.42 -17.71
N LEU A 282 -1.59 5.17 -17.80
CA LEU A 282 -1.64 6.60 -18.16
C LEU A 282 -2.34 6.89 -19.49
N PRO A 283 -2.05 6.18 -20.61
CA PRO A 283 -2.76 6.38 -21.86
C PRO A 283 -4.28 6.21 -21.74
N VAL A 284 -4.74 5.28 -20.90
CA VAL A 284 -6.18 5.08 -20.64
C VAL A 284 -6.77 6.30 -19.93
N LEU A 285 -6.12 6.78 -18.86
CA LEU A 285 -6.54 7.98 -18.14
C LEU A 285 -6.59 9.20 -19.06
N MET A 286 -5.58 9.39 -19.92
CA MET A 286 -5.55 10.51 -20.87
C MET A 286 -6.65 10.40 -21.93
N ALA A 287 -7.02 9.19 -22.35
CA ALA A 287 -8.09 8.97 -23.32
C ALA A 287 -9.47 9.36 -22.75
N VAL A 288 -9.70 9.16 -21.45
CA VAL A 288 -10.98 9.46 -20.79
C VAL A 288 -11.03 10.83 -20.12
N GLU A 289 -9.96 11.62 -20.17
CA GLU A 289 -9.86 12.94 -19.51
C GLU A 289 -11.01 13.90 -19.90
N LYS A 290 -11.44 13.85 -21.17
CA LYS A 290 -12.37 14.83 -21.76
C LYS A 290 -13.67 14.23 -22.31
N VAL A 291 -13.96 12.99 -21.96
CA VAL A 291 -15.16 12.29 -22.44
C VAL A 291 -16.36 12.64 -21.56
N ASP A 292 -17.57 12.57 -22.09
CA ASP A 292 -18.77 12.96 -21.33
C ASP A 292 -19.09 11.98 -20.19
N ASP A 293 -18.87 10.68 -20.43
CA ASP A 293 -19.07 9.62 -19.44
C ASP A 293 -17.94 8.60 -19.54
N VAL A 294 -17.09 8.56 -18.50
CA VAL A 294 -15.89 7.69 -18.47
C VAL A 294 -16.26 6.21 -18.56
N ARG A 295 -17.43 5.82 -18.03
CA ARG A 295 -17.88 4.43 -17.93
C ARG A 295 -18.13 3.80 -19.30
N VAL A 296 -18.50 4.62 -20.28
CA VAL A 296 -18.75 4.18 -21.66
C VAL A 296 -17.47 3.71 -22.35
N GLN A 297 -16.33 4.33 -22.03
CA GLN A 297 -15.06 4.07 -22.70
C GLN A 297 -14.11 3.17 -21.90
N LEU A 298 -14.14 3.26 -20.57
CA LEU A 298 -13.25 2.52 -19.68
C LEU A 298 -13.26 1.02 -19.98
N GLY A 299 -14.42 0.38 -20.10
CA GLY A 299 -14.51 -1.06 -20.35
C GLY A 299 -13.76 -1.51 -21.62
N THR A 300 -13.85 -0.73 -22.70
CA THR A 300 -13.16 -1.05 -23.96
C THR A 300 -11.65 -0.79 -23.86
N LEU A 301 -11.26 0.32 -23.23
CA LEU A 301 -9.85 0.68 -23.04
C LEU A 301 -9.14 -0.30 -22.10
N VAL A 302 -9.80 -0.76 -21.03
CA VAL A 302 -9.30 -1.79 -20.12
C VAL A 302 -9.11 -3.12 -20.86
N ALA A 303 -10.07 -3.52 -21.70
CA ALA A 303 -9.92 -4.73 -22.51
C ALA A 303 -8.71 -4.66 -23.46
N GLN A 304 -8.47 -3.50 -24.08
CA GLN A 304 -7.31 -3.25 -24.94
C GLN A 304 -6.00 -3.25 -24.14
N LEU A 305 -5.97 -2.62 -22.97
CA LEU A 305 -4.83 -2.61 -22.05
C LEU A 305 -4.44 -4.04 -21.68
N ASN A 306 -5.40 -4.83 -21.22
CA ASN A 306 -5.18 -6.23 -20.83
C ASN A 306 -4.63 -7.05 -22.00
N HIS A 307 -5.17 -6.86 -23.21
CA HIS A 307 -4.65 -7.52 -24.40
C HIS A 307 -3.19 -7.16 -24.66
N ASN A 308 -2.84 -5.86 -24.59
CA ASN A 308 -1.47 -5.39 -24.82
C ASN A 308 -0.48 -5.90 -23.77
N GLN A 309 -0.88 -5.94 -22.50
CA GLN A 309 -0.06 -6.49 -21.42
C GLN A 309 0.19 -7.99 -21.59
N LEU A 310 -0.83 -8.76 -21.99
CA LEU A 310 -0.68 -10.20 -22.29
C LEU A 310 0.28 -10.44 -23.45
N GLN A 311 0.19 -9.66 -24.53
CA GLN A 311 1.11 -9.77 -25.67
C GLN A 311 2.57 -9.50 -25.24
N ARG A 312 2.81 -8.48 -24.43
CA ARG A 312 4.16 -8.19 -23.92
C ARG A 312 4.69 -9.33 -23.04
N ARG A 313 3.88 -9.86 -22.13
CA ARG A 313 4.28 -10.99 -21.27
C ARG A 313 4.59 -12.24 -22.10
N SER A 314 3.87 -12.50 -23.18
CA SER A 314 4.15 -13.61 -24.10
C SER A 314 5.44 -13.45 -24.89
N VAL A 315 5.86 -12.22 -25.19
CA VAL A 315 7.09 -11.93 -25.96
C VAL A 315 8.33 -11.97 -25.07
N TYR A 316 8.23 -11.56 -23.80
CA TYR A 316 9.35 -11.50 -22.86
C TYR A 316 9.42 -12.68 -21.88
N GLY A 317 8.38 -13.53 -21.78
CA GLY A 317 8.35 -14.73 -20.94
C GLY A 317 8.83 -16.02 -21.62
N ALA A 318 9.36 -15.92 -22.84
CA ALA A 318 9.96 -17.02 -23.59
C ALA A 318 11.49 -16.87 -23.66
N VAL A 319 12.15 -16.88 -22.50
CA VAL A 319 13.61 -17.07 -22.37
C VAL A 319 13.86 -17.97 -21.17
#